data_AF-A0A971XLR0-F1
#
_entry.id   AF-A0A971XLR0-F1
#
_cell.length_a   1.000
_cell.length_b   1.000
_cell.length_c   1.000
_cell.angle_alpha   90.00
_cell.angle_beta   90.00
_cell.angle_gamma   90.00
#
_symmetry.space_group_name_H-M   'P 1'
#
loop_
_entity.id
_entity.type
_entity.pdbx_description
1 polymer ?
#
loop_
_entity_poly.entity_id
_entity_poly.type
_entity_poly.pdbx_seq_one_letter_code
_entity_poly.pdbx_strand_id
1 'polypeptide(L)'
;NGFISPENQVLDVGVNEDLVSLFSTAIRVAKEDKVSTQQYLAGIVFNILGTILSQAQNKNFESRESAQKIERAKIIMIENINKSLDIKGIAANLGISYSLFRKEFKEYTGYAPAQYFQELKLRTVKELLAETNHSIKEIAYELNFSSYEYFLSFFKKRVGSTPMEYRNMGRIK
;
A
#
# COMPACT_ATOMS: atom_id res chain seq x y z
N ASN A 1 -13.93 9.57 19.38
CA ASN A 1 -14.44 8.49 18.48
C ASN A 1 -14.46 8.84 17.00
N GLY A 2 -14.01 10.03 16.54
CA GLY A 2 -13.38 10.25 15.21
C GLY A 2 -14.16 9.95 13.93
N PHE A 3 -15.38 9.40 14.03
CA PHE A 3 -16.15 8.91 12.89
C PHE A 3 -16.63 10.03 11.97
N ILE A 4 -17.02 11.16 12.56
CA ILE A 4 -17.25 12.42 11.87
C ILE A 4 -16.30 13.41 12.52
N SER A 5 -15.36 13.94 11.74
CA SER A 5 -14.46 15.00 12.17
C SER A 5 -14.68 16.23 11.29
N PRO A 6 -14.34 17.43 11.76
CA PRO A 6 -14.37 18.63 10.92
C PRO A 6 -13.53 18.48 9.64
N GLU A 7 -12.54 17.59 9.66
CA GLU A 7 -11.61 17.31 8.58
C GLU A 7 -12.10 16.20 7.64
N ASN A 8 -13.07 15.39 8.07
CA ASN A 8 -13.63 14.27 7.30
C ASN A 8 -15.16 14.23 7.46
N GLN A 9 -15.83 15.23 6.87
CA GLN A 9 -17.28 15.45 6.99
C GLN A 9 -18.10 14.63 6.00
N VAL A 10 -17.46 14.08 4.97
CA VAL A 10 -18.11 13.30 3.91
C VAL A 10 -17.63 11.87 3.98
N LEU A 11 -18.55 10.94 4.23
CA LEU A 11 -18.27 9.50 4.25
C LEU A 11 -18.69 8.89 2.92
N ASP A 12 -17.72 8.36 2.17
CA ASP A 12 -18.00 7.59 0.96
C ASP A 12 -18.43 6.17 1.32
N VAL A 13 -19.74 5.96 1.28
CA VAL A 13 -20.43 4.68 1.53
C VAL A 13 -20.80 3.93 0.24
N GLY A 14 -20.39 4.44 -0.93
CA GLY A 14 -20.79 3.88 -2.22
C GLY A 14 -22.32 3.91 -2.44
N VAL A 15 -22.81 3.04 -3.32
CA VAL A 15 -24.25 2.86 -3.57
C VAL A 15 -24.75 1.74 -2.66
N ASN A 16 -25.66 2.07 -1.74
CA ASN A 16 -26.26 1.10 -0.82
C ASN A 16 -27.79 1.23 -0.86
N GLU A 17 -28.45 0.21 -1.41
CA GLU A 17 -29.91 0.18 -1.58
C GLU A 17 -30.66 0.24 -0.25
N ASP A 18 -30.12 -0.37 0.81
CA ASP A 18 -30.73 -0.35 2.14
C ASP A 18 -30.75 1.06 2.73
N LEU A 19 -29.65 1.82 2.60
CA LEU A 19 -29.59 3.22 3.04
C LEU A 19 -30.59 4.08 2.27
N VAL A 20 -30.72 3.87 0.95
CA VAL A 20 -31.70 4.59 0.11
C VAL A 20 -33.14 4.26 0.55
N SER A 21 -33.40 2.99 0.84
CA SER A 21 -34.71 2.52 1.33
C SER A 21 -35.05 3.10 2.71
N LEU A 22 -34.09 3.10 3.64
CA LEU A 22 -34.24 3.71 4.96
C LEU A 22 -34.52 5.21 4.87
N PHE A 23 -33.78 5.93 4.02
CA PHE A 23 -34.01 7.36 3.78
C PHE A 23 -35.39 7.63 3.19
N SER A 24 -35.79 6.86 2.17
CA SER A 24 -37.10 7.00 1.53
C SER A 24 -38.23 6.73 2.52
N THR A 25 -38.05 5.72 3.39
CA THR A 25 -38.99 5.39 4.45
C THR A 25 -39.08 6.52 5.48
N ALA A 26 -37.95 7.11 5.90
CA ALA A 26 -37.93 8.25 6.81
C ALA A 26 -38.72 9.45 6.23
N ILE A 27 -38.50 9.77 4.95
CA ILE A 27 -39.22 10.86 4.27
C ILE A 27 -40.72 10.59 4.25
N ARG A 28 -41.14 9.36 3.92
CA ARG A 28 -42.56 8.97 3.90
C ARG A 28 -43.19 9.11 5.28
N VAL A 29 -42.54 8.58 6.31
CA VAL A 29 -43.01 8.65 7.70
C VAL A 29 -43.13 10.10 8.18
N ALA A 30 -42.14 10.93 7.86
CA ALA A 30 -42.16 12.35 8.20
C ALA A 30 -43.31 13.10 7.50
N LYS A 31 -43.66 12.72 6.27
CA LYS A 31 -44.79 13.30 5.53
C LYS A 31 -46.16 12.86 6.05
N GLU A 32 -46.27 11.64 6.58
CA GLU A 32 -47.53 11.12 7.11
C GLU A 32 -47.90 11.72 8.48
N ASP A 33 -46.91 12.24 9.23
CA ASP A 33 -47.05 12.98 10.50
C ASP A 33 -48.09 12.39 11.48
N LYS A 34 -48.01 11.08 11.71
CA LYS A 34 -48.90 10.34 12.61
C LYS A 34 -48.41 10.37 14.07
N VAL A 35 -49.27 9.90 14.97
CA VAL A 35 -48.89 9.66 16.37
C VAL A 35 -47.67 8.73 16.42
N SER A 36 -46.71 9.08 17.27
CA SER A 36 -45.44 8.37 17.46
C SER A 36 -44.46 8.40 16.28
N THR A 37 -44.64 9.30 15.31
CA THR A 37 -43.71 9.49 14.19
C THR A 37 -42.27 9.74 14.65
N GLN A 38 -42.07 10.52 15.72
CA GLN A 38 -40.72 10.81 16.21
C GLN A 38 -39.96 9.57 16.67
N GLN A 39 -40.60 8.66 17.40
CA GLN A 39 -39.98 7.43 17.87
C GLN A 39 -39.59 6.53 16.69
N TYR A 40 -40.45 6.44 15.68
CA TYR A 40 -40.16 5.63 14.50
C TYR A 40 -39.03 6.24 13.65
N LEU A 41 -39.03 7.56 13.45
CA LEU A 41 -37.93 8.27 12.79
C LEU A 41 -36.61 8.10 13.53
N ALA A 42 -36.60 8.17 14.87
CA ALA A 42 -35.40 7.94 15.66
C ALA A 42 -34.81 6.55 15.41
N GLY A 43 -35.65 5.50 15.35
CA GLY A 43 -35.22 4.15 15.01
C GLY A 43 -34.60 4.04 13.61
N ILE A 44 -35.22 4.69 12.62
CA ILE A 44 -34.67 4.71 11.24
C ILE A 44 -33.31 5.42 11.21
N VAL A 45 -33.17 6.56 11.90
CA VAL A 45 -31.90 7.29 11.99
C VAL A 45 -30.81 6.43 12.64
N PHE A 46 -31.11 5.71 13.74
CA PHE A 46 -30.15 4.82 14.36
C PHE A 46 -29.71 3.68 13.43
N ASN A 47 -30.62 3.14 12.62
CA ASN A 47 -30.29 2.10 11.64
C ASN A 47 -29.37 2.64 10.54
N ILE A 48 -29.68 3.83 9.99
CA ILE A 48 -28.83 4.52 9.01
C ILE A 48 -27.43 4.72 9.59
N LEU A 49 -27.32 5.27 10.80
CA LEU A 49 -26.04 5.50 11.46
C LEU A 49 -25.25 4.21 11.69
N GLY A 50 -25.91 3.15 12.18
CA GLY A 50 -25.29 1.84 12.39
C GLY A 50 -24.76 1.22 11.09
N THR A 51 -25.53 1.34 10.01
CA THR A 51 -25.13 0.84 8.69
C THR A 51 -23.91 1.57 8.15
N ILE A 52 -23.89 2.91 8.21
CA ILE A 52 -22.74 3.74 7.79
C ILE A 52 -21.51 3.42 8.66
N LEU A 53 -21.68 3.30 9.98
CA LEU A 53 -20.60 2.95 10.91
C LEU A 53 -19.97 1.59 10.59
N SER A 54 -20.79 0.57 10.35
CA SER A 54 -20.34 -0.79 10.00
C SER A 54 -19.50 -0.79 8.73
N GLN A 55 -19.96 -0.13 7.68
CA GLN A 55 -19.24 -0.06 6.40
C GLN A 55 -17.92 0.69 6.52
N ALA A 56 -17.90 1.82 7.22
CA ALA A 56 -16.67 2.59 7.42
C ALA A 56 -15.63 1.83 8.26
N GLN A 57 -16.07 1.08 9.29
CA GLN A 57 -15.16 0.28 10.11
C GLN A 57 -14.63 -0.93 9.35
N ASN A 58 -15.47 -1.62 8.56
CA ASN A 58 -15.05 -2.76 7.76
C ASN A 58 -14.07 -2.34 6.64
N LYS A 59 -14.32 -1.22 5.94
CA LYS A 59 -13.38 -0.68 4.93
C LYS A 59 -12.04 -0.28 5.57
N ASN A 60 -12.06 0.28 6.79
CA ASN A 60 -10.85 0.57 7.54
C ASN A 60 -10.12 -0.70 7.99
N PHE A 61 -10.84 -1.75 8.38
CA PHE A 61 -10.26 -3.04 8.76
C PHE A 61 -9.59 -3.71 7.56
N GLU A 62 -10.29 -3.82 6.42
CA GLU A 62 -9.73 -4.35 5.17
C GLU A 62 -8.52 -3.53 4.73
N SER A 63 -8.62 -2.19 4.73
CA SER A 63 -7.48 -1.32 4.38
C SER A 63 -6.28 -1.52 5.32
N ARG A 64 -6.52 -1.69 6.63
CA ARG A 64 -5.46 -2.00 7.60
C ARG A 64 -4.85 -3.37 7.35
N GLU A 65 -5.66 -4.38 7.06
CA GLU A 65 -5.17 -5.73 6.74
C GLU A 65 -4.33 -5.72 5.46
N SER A 66 -4.80 -5.08 4.39
CA SER A 66 -4.06 -4.88 3.15
C SER A 66 -2.74 -4.15 3.41
N ALA A 67 -2.75 -3.04 4.14
CA ALA A 67 -1.54 -2.32 4.51
C ALA A 67 -0.53 -3.20 5.26
N GLN A 68 -0.98 -4.02 6.22
CA GLN A 68 -0.12 -4.97 6.94
C GLN A 68 0.48 -6.02 6.00
N LYS A 69 -0.29 -6.54 5.04
CA LYS A 69 0.22 -7.47 4.02
C LYS A 69 1.28 -6.80 3.15
N ILE A 70 1.10 -5.54 2.75
CA ILE A 70 2.12 -4.81 1.99
C ILE A 70 3.40 -4.57 2.81
N GLU A 71 3.29 -4.22 4.09
CA GLU A 71 4.47 -4.10 4.95
C GLU A 71 5.22 -5.43 5.11
N ARG A 72 4.50 -6.55 5.29
CA ARG A 72 5.12 -7.89 5.28
C ARG A 72 5.80 -8.20 3.95
N ALA A 73 5.19 -7.86 2.82
CA ALA A 73 5.81 -8.03 1.51
C ALA A 73 7.13 -7.25 1.40
N LYS A 74 7.18 -6.01 1.91
CA LYS A 74 8.41 -5.20 1.92
C LYS A 74 9.51 -5.86 2.75
N ILE A 75 9.19 -6.43 3.91
CA ILE A 75 10.14 -7.17 4.75
C ILE A 75 10.69 -8.38 3.98
N ILE A 76 9.81 -9.21 3.40
CA ILE A 76 10.21 -10.37 2.61
C ILE A 76 11.12 -9.96 1.44
N MET A 77 10.81 -8.83 0.78
CA MET A 77 11.66 -8.29 -0.28
C MET A 77 13.06 -7.89 0.22
N ILE A 78 13.16 -7.28 1.40
CA ILE A 78 14.45 -6.91 2.02
C ILE A 78 15.25 -8.17 2.38
N GLU A 79 14.62 -9.15 3.02
CA GLU A 79 15.27 -10.40 3.41
C GLU A 79 15.75 -11.25 2.22
N ASN A 80 15.15 -11.04 1.04
CA ASN A 80 15.49 -11.75 -0.19
C ASN A 80 16.14 -10.84 -1.24
N ILE A 81 16.73 -9.72 -0.83
CA ILE A 81 17.35 -8.74 -1.74
C ILE A 81 18.50 -9.35 -2.56
N ASN A 82 19.19 -10.34 -1.99
CA ASN A 82 20.28 -11.11 -2.59
C ASN A 82 19.81 -12.39 -3.30
N LYS A 83 18.50 -12.61 -3.48
CA LYS A 83 17.95 -13.80 -4.15
C LYS A 83 17.19 -13.42 -5.42
N SER A 84 16.79 -14.42 -6.19
CA SER A 84 15.85 -14.23 -7.29
C SER A 84 14.49 -13.83 -6.71
N LEU A 85 13.92 -12.76 -7.23
CA LEU A 85 12.63 -12.26 -6.77
C LEU A 85 11.48 -13.00 -7.45
N ASP A 86 10.72 -13.77 -6.67
CA ASP A 86 9.41 -14.28 -7.10
C ASP A 86 8.28 -13.45 -6.48
N ILE A 87 7.87 -12.40 -7.19
CA ILE A 87 6.78 -11.51 -6.77
C ILE A 87 5.45 -12.25 -6.66
N LYS A 88 5.22 -13.23 -7.54
CA LYS A 88 4.00 -14.05 -7.50
C LYS A 88 4.00 -14.95 -6.28
N GLY A 89 5.15 -15.54 -5.96
CA GLY A 89 5.38 -16.32 -4.74
C GLY A 89 5.15 -15.49 -3.48
N ILE A 90 5.60 -14.23 -3.43
CA ILE A 90 5.34 -13.32 -2.30
C ILE A 90 3.83 -13.08 -2.13
N ALA A 91 3.11 -12.79 -3.21
CA ALA A 91 1.66 -12.60 -3.16
C ALA A 91 0.94 -13.86 -2.66
N ALA A 92 1.33 -15.03 -3.16
CA ALA A 92 0.77 -16.31 -2.74
C ALA A 92 1.05 -16.62 -1.25
N ASN A 93 2.27 -16.34 -0.77
CA ASN A 93 2.65 -16.51 0.64
C ASN A 93 1.80 -15.64 1.57
N LEU A 94 1.41 -14.45 1.11
CA LEU A 94 0.58 -13.51 1.85
C LEU A 94 -0.94 -13.76 1.67
N GLY A 95 -1.33 -14.81 0.95
CA GLY A 95 -2.73 -15.18 0.74
C GLY A 95 -3.52 -14.19 -0.13
N ILE A 96 -2.85 -13.47 -1.03
CA ILE A 96 -3.47 -12.47 -1.90
C ILE A 96 -3.23 -12.78 -3.37
N SER A 97 -4.23 -12.51 -4.20
CA SER A 97 -4.07 -12.66 -5.65
C SER A 97 -3.00 -11.68 -6.17
N TYR A 98 -2.24 -12.10 -7.17
CA TYR A 98 -1.19 -11.24 -7.76
C TYR A 98 -1.73 -9.92 -8.30
N SER A 99 -2.92 -9.94 -8.92
CA SER A 99 -3.57 -8.74 -9.45
C SER A 99 -3.92 -7.75 -8.34
N LEU A 100 -4.50 -8.23 -7.23
CA LEU A 100 -4.83 -7.40 -6.08
C LEU A 100 -3.56 -6.88 -5.41
N PHE A 101 -2.59 -7.76 -5.16
CA PHE A 101 -1.29 -7.38 -4.60
C PHE A 101 -0.62 -6.26 -5.39
N ARG A 102 -0.56 -6.38 -6.71
CA ARG A 102 0.07 -5.36 -7.56
C ARG A 102 -0.64 -4.02 -7.45
N LYS A 103 -1.97 -4.01 -7.37
CA LYS A 103 -2.78 -2.81 -7.21
C LYS A 103 -2.52 -2.17 -5.84
N GLU A 104 -2.74 -2.92 -4.76
CA GLU A 104 -2.59 -2.44 -3.39
C GLU A 104 -1.16 -2.00 -3.08
N PHE A 105 -0.15 -2.74 -3.54
CA PHE A 105 1.25 -2.38 -3.35
C PHE A 105 1.58 -1.05 -4.04
N LYS A 106 1.04 -0.81 -5.24
CA LYS A 106 1.24 0.45 -5.96
C LYS A 106 0.51 1.61 -5.30
N GLU A 107 -0.72 1.39 -4.83
CA GLU A 107 -1.48 2.40 -4.08
C GLU A 107 -0.78 2.76 -2.76
N TYR A 108 -0.21 1.76 -2.09
CA TYR A 108 0.46 1.94 -0.80
C TYR A 108 1.87 2.55 -0.91
N THR A 109 2.68 2.11 -1.88
CA THR A 109 4.10 2.53 -2.00
C THR A 109 4.35 3.55 -3.10
N GLY A 110 3.38 3.80 -3.99
CA GLY A 110 3.56 4.57 -5.22
C GLY A 110 4.22 3.80 -6.37
N TYR A 111 4.78 2.61 -6.10
CA TYR A 111 5.54 1.82 -7.07
C TYR A 111 4.94 0.45 -7.31
N ALA A 112 5.08 -0.06 -8.54
CA ALA A 112 4.78 -1.48 -8.77
C ALA A 112 5.78 -2.36 -7.98
N PRO A 113 5.40 -3.56 -7.51
CA PRO A 113 6.27 -4.42 -6.68
C PRO A 113 7.66 -4.66 -7.27
N ALA A 114 7.74 -4.94 -8.57
CA ALA A 114 9.02 -5.16 -9.26
C ALA A 114 9.89 -3.89 -9.28
N GLN A 115 9.27 -2.73 -9.49
CA GLN A 115 9.97 -1.46 -9.50
C GLN A 115 10.48 -1.12 -8.10
N TYR A 116 9.66 -1.31 -7.08
CA TYR A 116 10.06 -1.11 -5.69
C TYR A 116 11.28 -1.96 -5.32
N PHE A 117 11.30 -3.23 -5.71
CA PHE A 117 12.46 -4.10 -5.47
C PHE A 117 13.72 -3.61 -6.19
N GLN A 118 13.60 -3.06 -7.39
CA GLN A 118 14.75 -2.46 -8.08
C GLN A 118 15.25 -1.19 -7.37
N GLU A 119 14.34 -0.34 -6.86
CA GLU A 119 14.74 0.82 -6.05
C GLU A 119 15.41 0.38 -4.74
N LEU A 120 14.91 -0.70 -4.12
CA LEU A 120 15.52 -1.31 -2.95
C LEU A 120 16.94 -1.80 -3.26
N LYS A 121 17.14 -2.54 -4.36
CA LYS A 121 18.48 -2.95 -4.81
C LYS A 121 19.39 -1.76 -5.04
N LEU A 122 18.90 -0.72 -5.72
CA LEU A 122 19.68 0.48 -5.99
C LEU A 122 20.15 1.16 -4.69
N ARG A 123 19.25 1.28 -3.70
CA ARG A 123 19.58 1.84 -2.39
C ARG A 123 20.67 1.01 -1.70
N THR A 124 20.51 -0.31 -1.64
CA THR A 124 21.51 -1.20 -1.04
C THR A 124 22.86 -1.13 -1.75
N VAL A 125 22.89 -1.02 -3.09
CA VAL A 125 24.14 -0.79 -3.82
C VAL A 125 24.82 0.50 -3.37
N LYS A 126 24.07 1.61 -3.27
CA LYS A 126 24.62 2.90 -2.84
C LYS A 126 25.19 2.84 -1.42
N GLU A 127 24.48 2.17 -0.51
CA GLU A 127 24.93 1.92 0.88
C GLU A 127 26.25 1.13 0.89
N LEU A 128 26.30 -0.02 0.19
CA LEU A 128 27.51 -0.83 0.11
C LEU A 128 28.69 -0.10 -0.55
N LEU A 129 28.43 0.77 -1.54
CA LEU A 129 29.47 1.57 -2.18
C LEU A 129 30.09 2.60 -1.22
N ALA A 130 29.28 3.16 -0.33
CA ALA A 130 29.67 4.20 0.62
C ALA A 130 30.30 3.61 1.91
N GLU A 131 29.72 2.54 2.43
CA GLU A 131 30.03 2.04 3.78
C GLU A 131 31.07 0.92 3.80
N THR A 132 31.33 0.28 2.65
CA THR A 132 32.22 -0.89 2.57
C THR A 132 33.37 -0.70 1.58
N ASN A 133 34.33 -1.61 1.65
CA ASN A 133 35.42 -1.74 0.67
C ASN A 133 35.19 -2.87 -0.34
N HIS A 134 34.00 -3.49 -0.37
CA HIS A 134 33.69 -4.53 -1.36
C HIS A 134 33.95 -4.00 -2.78
N SER A 135 34.62 -4.77 -3.61
CA SER A 135 34.80 -4.45 -5.02
C SER A 135 33.42 -4.34 -5.71
N ILE A 136 33.39 -3.58 -6.80
CA ILE A 136 32.16 -3.39 -7.59
C ILE A 136 31.60 -4.74 -8.08
N LYS A 137 32.49 -5.71 -8.33
CA LYS A 137 32.14 -7.08 -8.76
C LYS A 137 31.56 -7.92 -7.61
N GLU A 138 32.11 -7.80 -6.40
CA GLU A 138 31.57 -8.46 -5.21
C GLU A 138 30.15 -7.97 -4.90
N ILE A 139 29.91 -6.65 -4.95
CA ILE A 139 28.57 -6.08 -4.72
C ILE A 139 27.56 -6.62 -5.75
N ALA A 140 27.95 -6.71 -7.03
CA ALA A 140 27.09 -7.24 -8.07
C ALA A 140 26.71 -8.71 -7.83
N TYR A 141 27.68 -9.52 -7.36
CA TYR A 141 27.48 -10.92 -7.01
C TYR A 141 26.62 -11.07 -5.75
N GLU A 142 26.93 -10.33 -4.69
CA GLU A 142 26.23 -10.34 -3.40
C GLU A 142 24.75 -10.01 -3.55
N LEU A 143 24.42 -9.06 -4.43
CA LEU A 143 23.03 -8.68 -4.72
C LEU A 143 22.40 -9.49 -5.86
N ASN A 144 23.05 -10.59 -6.27
CA ASN A 144 22.56 -11.55 -7.25
C ASN A 144 22.04 -10.87 -8.54
N PHE A 145 22.86 -9.98 -9.11
CA PHE A 145 22.64 -9.47 -10.46
C PHE A 145 22.99 -10.56 -11.48
N SER A 146 22.19 -10.68 -12.54
CA SER A 146 22.35 -11.73 -13.56
C SER A 146 23.68 -11.66 -14.32
N SER A 147 24.24 -10.47 -14.47
CA SER A 147 25.60 -10.26 -14.95
C SER A 147 26.19 -8.95 -14.43
N TYR A 148 27.51 -8.86 -14.48
CA TYR A 148 28.25 -7.65 -14.09
C TYR A 148 27.92 -6.47 -15.02
N GLU A 149 27.80 -6.73 -16.32
CA GLU A 149 27.45 -5.73 -17.34
C GLU A 149 26.02 -5.20 -17.12
N TYR A 150 25.09 -6.08 -16.76
CA TYR A 150 23.73 -5.69 -16.40
C TYR A 150 23.73 -4.80 -15.15
N PHE A 151 24.50 -5.17 -14.13
CA PHE A 151 24.65 -4.34 -12.93
C PHE A 151 25.19 -2.93 -13.24
N LEU A 152 26.26 -2.83 -14.02
CA LEU A 152 26.86 -1.54 -14.38
C LEU A 152 25.87 -0.65 -15.15
N SER A 153 25.18 -1.21 -16.14
CA SER A 153 24.17 -0.49 -16.92
C SER A 153 22.95 -0.10 -16.08
N PHE A 154 22.48 -0.99 -15.20
CA PHE A 154 21.40 -0.74 -14.24
C PHE A 154 21.73 0.46 -13.35
N PHE A 155 22.91 0.47 -12.74
CA PHE A 155 23.32 1.55 -11.84
C PHE A 155 23.50 2.87 -12.60
N LYS A 156 24.25 2.86 -13.71
CA LYS A 156 24.50 4.07 -14.50
C LYS A 156 23.22 4.70 -15.02
N LYS A 157 22.26 3.90 -15.49
CA LYS A 157 20.96 4.40 -15.95
C LYS A 157 20.16 5.09 -14.85
N ARG A 158 20.28 4.64 -13.60
CA ARG A 158 19.52 5.16 -12.46
C ARG A 158 20.19 6.33 -11.74
N VAL A 159 21.52 6.36 -11.73
CA VAL A 159 22.31 7.33 -10.95
C VAL A 159 22.96 8.40 -11.85
N GLY A 160 23.18 8.10 -13.13
CA GLY A 160 23.86 8.99 -14.08
C GLY A 160 25.38 8.80 -14.15
N SER A 161 25.99 8.18 -13.12
CA SER A 161 27.42 7.87 -13.06
C SER A 161 27.66 6.37 -12.84
N THR A 162 28.89 5.91 -13.07
CA THR A 162 29.28 4.52 -12.77
C THR A 162 29.37 4.29 -11.25
N PRO A 163 29.26 3.03 -10.78
CA PRO A 163 29.46 2.70 -9.36
C PRO A 163 30.81 3.15 -8.80
N MET A 164 31.87 3.07 -9.61
CA MET A 164 33.22 3.48 -9.21
C MET A 164 33.35 4.99 -9.06
N GLU A 165 32.83 5.76 -10.02
CA GLU A 165 32.76 7.22 -9.93
C GLU A 165 31.94 7.65 -8.71
N TYR A 166 30.78 7.02 -8.48
CA TYR A 166 29.92 7.30 -7.33
C TYR A 166 30.65 7.08 -5.99
N ARG A 167 31.37 5.96 -5.87
CA ARG A 167 32.19 5.67 -4.68
C ARG A 167 33.27 6.72 -4.46
N ASN A 168 33.96 7.14 -5.51
CA ASN A 168 35.03 8.14 -5.39
C ASN A 168 34.48 9.52 -4.99
N MET A 169 33.30 9.89 -5.47
CA MET A 169 32.60 11.12 -5.05
C MET A 169 32.20 11.08 -3.56
N GLY A 170 31.72 9.94 -3.07
CA GLY A 170 31.33 9.79 -1.65
C GLY A 170 32.52 9.70 -0.69
N ARG A 171 33.73 9.43 -1.19
CA ARG A 171 34.96 9.26 -0.40
C ARG A 171 35.85 10.50 -0.35
N ILE A 172 35.36 11.67 -0.79
CA ILE A 172 36.11 12.92 -0.67
C ILE A 172 36.36 13.19 0.83
N LYS A 173 37.63 13.04 1.21
CA LYS A 173 38.24 13.59 2.43
C LYS A 173 38.61 15.05 2.19
#